data_AF-A0A2H5Z8N3-F1
#
_entry.id   AF-A0A2H5Z8N3-F1
#
_cell.length_a   1.000
_cell.length_b   1.000
_cell.length_c   1.000
_cell.angle_alpha   90.00
_cell.angle_beta   90.00
_cell.angle_gamma   90.00
#
_symmetry.space_group_name_H-M   'P 1'
#
loop_
_entity.id
_entity.type
_entity.pdbx_description
1 polymer ?
#
loop_
_entity_poly.entity_id
_entity_poly.type
_entity_poly.pdbx_seq_one_letter_code
_entity_poly.pdbx_strand_id
1 'polypeptide(L)'
;MTTETMRDVHRATTRGITAYRGYRPPPGMISWAFHRITGLGVLLFLLLHIVDIFLVNYGPDTFNELLFLYRHPVFRIGEIILVAGLYYHAANGVRIILIDFWPAAYRYERQLFYGVIAVFLAGFLPTAILMIRAILT
;
A
#
# COMPACT_ATOMS: atom_id res chain seq x y z
N MET A 1 18.69 28.48 -34.08
CA MET A 1 17.48 27.97 -33.41
C MET A 1 16.37 29.00 -33.60
N THR A 2 15.28 28.68 -34.30
CA THR A 2 14.26 29.65 -34.73
C THR A 2 13.12 29.77 -33.69
N THR A 3 12.43 30.90 -33.69
CA THR A 3 11.34 31.22 -32.74
C THR A 3 10.11 30.33 -32.87
N GLU A 4 9.91 29.68 -34.03
CA GLU A 4 8.86 28.66 -34.25
C GLU A 4 9.10 27.39 -33.43
N THR A 5 10.34 26.89 -33.39
CA THR A 5 10.70 25.67 -32.64
C THR A 5 10.41 25.82 -31.14
N MET A 6 10.64 27.01 -30.58
CA MET A 6 10.34 27.32 -29.17
C MET A 6 8.83 27.30 -28.87
N ARG A 7 7.98 27.76 -29.80
CA ARG A 7 6.52 27.73 -29.64
C ARG A 7 5.97 26.32 -29.68
N ASP A 8 6.50 25.47 -30.56
CA ASP A 8 6.06 24.08 -30.69
C ASP A 8 6.43 23.24 -29.47
N VAL A 9 7.62 23.44 -28.90
CA VAL A 9 8.01 22.81 -27.62
C VAL A 9 7.04 23.24 -26.52
N HIS A 10 6.74 24.53 -26.39
CA HIS A 10 5.83 25.02 -25.36
C HIS A 10 4.39 24.49 -25.53
N ARG A 11 3.91 24.36 -26.78
CA ARG A 11 2.59 23.82 -27.11
C ARG A 11 2.50 22.31 -26.84
N ALA A 12 3.57 21.57 -27.12
CA ALA A 12 3.68 20.14 -26.83
C ALA A 12 3.71 19.87 -25.32
N THR A 13 4.49 20.62 -24.55
CA THR A 13 4.56 20.49 -23.08
C THR A 13 3.23 20.83 -22.41
N THR A 14 2.56 21.90 -22.87
CA THR A 14 1.26 22.32 -22.34
C THR A 14 0.16 21.30 -22.65
N ARG A 15 0.18 20.68 -23.84
CA ARG A 15 -0.72 19.56 -24.17
C ARG A 15 -0.47 18.33 -23.31
N GLY A 16 0.78 17.97 -23.02
CA GLY A 16 1.11 16.82 -22.16
C GLY A 16 0.59 16.98 -20.73
N ILE A 17 0.76 18.16 -20.12
CA ILE A 17 0.26 18.46 -18.77
C ILE A 17 -1.28 18.51 -18.74
N THR A 18 -1.91 19.07 -19.78
CA THR A 18 -3.38 19.18 -19.85
C THR A 18 -4.04 17.82 -20.12
N ALA A 19 -3.39 16.95 -20.90
CA ALA A 19 -3.84 15.58 -21.14
C ALA A 19 -3.83 14.73 -19.86
N TYR A 20 -2.89 14.97 -18.94
CA TYR A 20 -2.82 14.26 -17.66
C TYR A 20 -3.98 14.63 -16.72
N ARG A 21 -4.45 15.88 -16.74
CA ARG A 21 -5.59 16.33 -15.92
C ARG A 21 -6.92 15.64 -16.27
N GLY A 22 -7.06 15.08 -17.47
CA GLY A 22 -8.25 14.34 -17.92
C GLY A 22 -8.12 12.81 -17.85
N TYR A 23 -6.96 12.28 -17.44
CA TYR A 23 -6.70 10.85 -17.45
C TYR A 23 -7.46 10.14 -16.33
N ARG A 24 -8.27 9.14 -16.68
CA ARG A 24 -8.97 8.27 -15.74
C ARG A 24 -8.25 6.93 -15.69
N PRO A 25 -7.47 6.63 -14.63
CA PRO A 25 -6.73 5.40 -14.55
C PRO A 25 -7.70 4.21 -14.54
N PRO A 26 -7.46 3.18 -15.37
CA PRO A 26 -8.25 1.96 -15.32
C PRO A 26 -8.07 1.29 -13.94
N PRO A 27 -9.05 0.49 -13.48
CA PRO A 27 -8.99 -0.16 -12.16
C PRO A 27 -7.71 -0.98 -11.91
N GLY A 28 -7.16 -1.61 -12.97
CA GLY A 28 -5.89 -2.33 -12.88
C GLY A 28 -4.70 -1.43 -12.53
N MET A 29 -4.66 -0.20 -13.04
CA MET A 29 -3.59 0.77 -12.73
C MET A 29 -3.67 1.25 -11.29
N ILE A 30 -4.89 1.43 -10.77
CA ILE A 30 -5.12 1.76 -9.35
C ILE A 30 -4.66 0.59 -8.47
N SER A 31 -5.05 -0.64 -8.81
CA SER A 31 -4.64 -1.84 -8.08
C SER A 31 -3.12 -2.01 -8.04
N TRP A 32 -2.44 -1.76 -9.15
CA TRP A 32 -0.98 -1.76 -9.26
C TRP A 32 -0.34 -0.70 -8.35
N ALA A 33 -0.86 0.54 -8.35
CA ALA A 33 -0.32 1.62 -7.54
C ALA A 33 -0.43 1.29 -6.05
N PHE A 34 -1.60 0.82 -5.60
CA PHE A 34 -1.79 0.40 -4.22
C PHE A 34 -0.86 -0.75 -3.83
N HIS A 35 -0.61 -1.72 -4.71
CA HIS A 35 0.26 -2.85 -4.39
C HIS A 35 1.69 -2.39 -4.09
N ARG A 36 2.19 -1.40 -4.85
CA ARG A 36 3.50 -0.80 -4.61
C ARG A 36 3.55 0.04 -3.34
N ILE A 37 2.57 0.92 -3.15
CA ILE A 37 2.52 1.80 -1.99
C ILE A 37 2.44 0.98 -0.70
N THR A 38 1.57 -0.04 -0.67
CA THR A 38 1.46 -0.95 0.47
C THR A 38 2.73 -1.77 0.68
N GLY A 39 3.39 -2.21 -0.39
CA GLY A 39 4.69 -2.90 -0.31
C GLY A 39 5.79 -2.03 0.29
N LEU A 40 5.86 -0.74 -0.07
CA LEU A 40 6.78 0.22 0.54
C LEU A 40 6.47 0.43 2.03
N GLY A 41 5.18 0.48 2.40
CA GLY A 41 4.76 0.56 3.79
C GLY A 41 5.17 -0.68 4.61
N VAL A 42 4.95 -1.88 4.06
CA VAL A 42 5.38 -3.14 4.68
C VAL A 42 6.89 -3.23 4.80
N LEU A 43 7.64 -2.80 3.79
CA LEU A 43 9.11 -2.76 3.83
C LEU A 43 9.61 -1.82 4.93
N LEU A 44 9.07 -0.59 4.99
CA LEU A 44 9.43 0.36 6.03
C LEU A 44 9.12 -0.19 7.43
N PHE A 45 7.93 -0.78 7.60
CA PHE A 45 7.58 -1.46 8.84
C PHE A 45 8.58 -2.56 9.19
N LEU A 46 8.94 -3.44 8.26
CA LEU A 46 9.90 -4.52 8.51
C LEU A 46 11.24 -3.98 8.99
N LEU A 47 11.76 -2.91 8.38
CA LEU A 47 13.01 -2.29 8.83
C LEU A 47 12.92 -1.76 10.25
N LEU A 48 11.85 -1.00 10.56
CA LEU A 48 11.63 -0.47 11.92
C LEU A 48 11.40 -1.59 12.94
N HIS A 49 10.65 -2.62 12.55
CA HIS A 49 10.33 -3.76 13.39
C HIS A 49 11.57 -4.58 13.75
N ILE A 50 12.49 -4.78 12.79
CA ILE A 50 13.77 -5.43 13.06
C ILE A 50 14.58 -4.65 14.09
N VAL A 51 14.65 -3.31 13.98
CA VAL A 51 15.35 -2.48 14.96
C VAL A 51 14.70 -2.58 16.34
N ASP A 52 13.37 -2.50 16.40
CA ASP A 52 12.61 -2.58 17.65
C ASP A 52 12.87 -3.88 18.42
N ILE A 53 12.70 -5.03 17.78
CA ILE A 53 12.94 -6.34 18.43
C ILE A 53 14.42 -6.59 18.69
N PHE A 54 15.33 -5.97 17.93
CA PHE A 54 16.77 -6.04 18.18
C PHE A 54 17.16 -5.38 19.51
N LEU A 55 16.46 -4.32 19.93
CA LEU A 55 16.73 -3.63 21.20
C LEU A 55 16.52 -4.51 22.44
N VAL A 56 15.77 -5.61 22.33
CA VAL A 56 15.62 -6.60 23.41
C VAL A 56 16.98 -7.12 23.90
N ASN A 57 18.00 -7.15 23.03
CA ASN A 57 19.36 -7.58 23.38
C ASN A 57 20.11 -6.63 24.32
N TYR A 58 19.64 -5.39 24.48
CA TYR A 58 20.26 -4.36 25.34
C TYR A 58 19.60 -4.24 26.71
N GLY A 59 18.64 -5.11 27.01
CA GLY A 59 17.92 -5.13 28.27
C GLY A 59 16.53 -4.51 28.20
N PRO A 60 15.70 -4.73 29.24
CA PRO A 60 14.30 -4.33 29.24
C PRO A 60 14.12 -2.80 29.22
N ASP A 61 15.04 -2.04 29.82
CA ASP A 61 14.93 -0.58 29.88
C ASP A 61 15.01 0.04 28.48
N THR A 62 16.01 -0.34 27.68
CA THR A 62 16.18 0.16 26.30
C THR A 62 15.04 -0.27 25.38
N PHE A 63 14.50 -1.48 25.55
CA PHE A 63 13.33 -1.92 24.79
C PHE A 63 12.07 -1.11 25.16
N ASN A 64 11.88 -0.84 26.45
CA ASN A 64 10.73 -0.09 26.96
C ASN A 64 10.76 1.40 26.61
N GLU A 65 11.92 1.96 26.22
CA GLU A 65 12.01 3.35 25.75
C GLU A 65 11.16 3.62 24.51
N LEU A 66 10.90 2.62 23.66
CA LEU A 66 10.01 2.78 22.50
C LEU A 66 8.52 2.66 22.83
N LEU A 67 8.17 2.27 24.06
CA LEU A 67 6.80 1.99 24.46
C LEU A 67 5.87 3.21 24.36
N PHE A 68 6.42 4.42 24.47
CA PHE A 68 5.62 5.64 24.28
C PHE A 68 5.08 5.76 22.84
N LEU A 69 5.83 5.28 21.84
CA LEU A 69 5.44 5.32 20.44
C LEU A 69 4.24 4.41 20.18
N TYR A 70 4.29 3.16 20.67
CA TYR A 70 3.22 2.16 20.55
C TYR A 70 1.93 2.55 21.27
N ARG A 71 2.02 3.37 22.32
CA ARG A 71 0.84 3.86 23.05
C ARG A 71 0.27 5.14 22.46
N HIS A 72 0.97 5.80 21.55
CA HIS A 72 0.51 7.05 20.97
C HIS A 72 -0.69 6.80 20.04
N PRO A 73 -1.82 7.52 20.20
CA PRO A 73 -3.04 7.28 19.39
C PRO A 73 -2.81 7.35 17.88
N VAL A 74 -1.97 8.28 17.42
CA VAL A 74 -1.62 8.41 15.99
C VAL A 74 -0.90 7.15 15.49
N PHE A 75 -0.03 6.56 16.31
CA PHE A 75 0.69 5.35 15.93
C PHE A 75 -0.27 4.16 15.82
N ARG A 76 -1.20 4.02 16.77
CA ARG A 76 -2.25 2.99 16.72
C ARG A 76 -3.15 3.09 15.48
N ILE A 77 -3.49 4.30 15.04
CA ILE A 77 -4.19 4.50 13.76
C ILE A 77 -3.29 4.08 12.59
N GLY A 78 -2.01 4.43 12.64
CA GLY A 78 -1.00 4.00 11.68
C GLY A 78 -0.87 2.49 11.57
N GLU A 79 -0.92 1.76 12.69
CA GLU A 79 -0.92 0.29 12.74
C GLU A 79 -2.13 -0.28 11.99
N ILE A 80 -3.33 0.28 12.16
CA ILE A 80 -4.53 -0.19 11.43
C ILE A 80 -4.35 0.01 9.92
N ILE A 81 -3.82 1.16 9.51
CA ILE A 81 -3.54 1.46 8.08
C ILE A 81 -2.49 0.50 7.53
N LEU A 82 -1.43 0.24 8.30
CA LEU A 82 -0.37 -0.69 7.93
C LEU A 82 -0.91 -2.12 7.76
N VAL A 83 -1.72 -2.59 8.71
CA VAL A 83 -2.36 -3.91 8.66
C VAL A 83 -3.30 -4.01 7.44
N ALA A 84 -4.07 -2.96 7.15
CA ALA A 84 -4.87 -2.90 5.92
C ALA A 84 -3.98 -3.04 4.68
N GLY A 85 -2.88 -2.29 4.64
CA GLY A 85 -1.90 -2.36 3.57
C GLY A 85 -1.31 -3.76 3.40
N LEU A 86 -0.95 -4.43 4.50
CA LEU A 86 -0.41 -5.78 4.52
C LEU A 86 -1.39 -6.81 3.93
N TYR A 87 -2.65 -6.81 4.40
CA TYR A 87 -3.67 -7.72 3.87
C TYR A 87 -3.89 -7.52 2.37
N TYR A 88 -4.02 -6.27 1.92
CA TYR A 88 -4.16 -5.96 0.50
C TYR A 88 -2.92 -6.38 -0.30
N HIS A 89 -1.72 -6.07 0.20
CA HIS A 89 -0.46 -6.40 -0.47
C HIS A 89 -0.31 -7.90 -0.68
N ALA A 90 -0.56 -8.70 0.36
CA ALA A 90 -0.50 -10.15 0.30
C ALA A 90 -1.56 -10.72 -0.67
N ALA A 91 -2.82 -10.33 -0.52
CA ALA A 91 -3.90 -10.83 -1.37
C ALA A 91 -3.71 -10.45 -2.85
N ASN A 92 -3.35 -9.20 -3.14
CA ASN A 92 -3.10 -8.77 -4.51
C ASN A 92 -1.82 -9.38 -5.08
N GLY A 93 -0.79 -9.63 -4.26
CA GLY A 93 0.41 -10.37 -4.65
C GLY A 93 0.08 -11.78 -5.14
N VAL A 94 -0.80 -12.50 -4.44
CA VAL A 94 -1.30 -13.81 -4.88
C VAL A 94 -2.01 -13.71 -6.23
N ARG A 95 -2.85 -12.70 -6.45
CA ARG A 95 -3.47 -12.46 -7.77
C ARG A 95 -2.43 -12.27 -8.87
N ILE A 96 -1.38 -11.48 -8.62
CA ILE A 96 -0.30 -11.25 -9.59
C ILE A 96 0.40 -12.57 -9.91
N ILE A 97 0.79 -13.33 -8.89
CA ILE A 97 1.40 -14.66 -9.05
C ILE A 97 0.50 -15.58 -9.89
N LEU A 98 -0.81 -15.65 -9.60
CA LEU A 98 -1.73 -16.48 -10.39
C LEU A 98 -1.77 -16.08 -11.88
N ILE A 99 -1.76 -14.78 -12.19
CA ILE A 99 -1.77 -14.29 -13.57
C ILE A 99 -0.44 -14.59 -14.27
N ASP A 100 0.68 -14.41 -13.57
CA ASP A 100 2.02 -14.61 -14.13
C ASP A 100 2.31 -16.09 -14.43
N PHE A 101 1.85 -17.01 -13.56
CA PHE A 101 2.08 -18.45 -13.72
C PHE A 101 0.98 -19.17 -14.51
N TRP A 102 -0.22 -18.60 -14.62
CA TRP A 102 -1.34 -19.21 -15.35
C TRP A 102 -1.91 -18.22 -16.38
N PRO A 103 -1.41 -18.24 -17.64
CA PRO A 103 -1.83 -17.25 -18.65
C PRO A 103 -3.35 -17.19 -18.91
N ALA A 104 -4.06 -18.31 -18.76
CA ALA A 104 -5.52 -18.32 -18.89
C ALA A 104 -6.26 -17.55 -17.76
N ALA A 105 -5.60 -17.32 -16.62
CA ALA A 105 -6.14 -16.57 -15.48
C ALA A 105 -6.36 -15.09 -15.81
N TYR A 106 -5.64 -14.54 -16.80
CA TYR A 106 -5.86 -13.19 -17.32
C TYR A 106 -7.30 -12.97 -17.81
N ARG A 107 -7.96 -14.01 -18.34
CA ARG A 107 -9.38 -13.94 -18.76
C ARG A 107 -10.34 -13.70 -17.60
N TYR A 108 -9.90 -13.96 -16.38
CA TYR A 108 -10.67 -13.83 -15.15
C TYR A 108 -10.18 -12.66 -14.28
N GLU A 109 -9.50 -11.66 -14.86
CA GLU A 109 -8.91 -10.55 -14.12
C GLU A 109 -9.91 -9.87 -13.17
N ARG A 110 -11.14 -9.64 -13.64
CA ARG A 110 -12.21 -9.00 -12.86
C ARG A 110 -12.64 -9.87 -11.67
N GLN A 111 -12.80 -11.17 -11.87
CA GLN A 111 -13.17 -12.13 -10.83
C GLN A 111 -12.05 -12.26 -9.80
N LEU A 112 -10.80 -12.33 -10.24
CA LEU A 112 -9.63 -12.35 -9.35
C LEU A 112 -9.53 -11.07 -8.53
N PHE A 113 -9.80 -9.91 -9.13
CA PHE A 113 -9.83 -8.63 -8.41
C PHE A 113 -10.89 -8.60 -7.31
N TYR A 114 -12.13 -9.05 -7.60
CA TYR A 114 -13.15 -9.17 -6.55
C TYR A 114 -12.79 -10.25 -5.52
N GLY A 115 -12.11 -11.32 -5.91
CA GLY A 115 -11.54 -12.30 -5.00
C GLY A 115 -10.56 -11.65 -4.01
N VAL A 116 -9.65 -10.80 -4.51
CA VAL A 116 -8.74 -10.00 -3.66
C VAL A 116 -9.52 -9.14 -2.68
N ILE A 117 -10.56 -8.42 -3.14
CA ILE A 117 -11.40 -7.59 -2.26
C ILE A 117 -12.10 -8.44 -1.20
N ALA A 118 -12.67 -9.58 -1.59
CA ALA A 118 -13.37 -10.47 -0.67
C ALA A 118 -12.43 -11.02 0.41
N VAL A 119 -11.24 -11.51 0.02
CA VAL A 119 -10.21 -12.01 0.95
C VAL A 119 -9.73 -10.88 1.86
N PHE A 120 -9.46 -9.70 1.28
CA PHE A 120 -9.06 -8.52 2.04
C PHE A 120 -10.12 -8.17 3.10
N LEU A 121 -11.38 -8.01 2.72
CA LEU A 121 -12.45 -7.65 3.66
C LEU A 121 -12.67 -8.73 4.71
N ALA A 122 -12.69 -10.00 4.31
CA ALA A 122 -12.89 -11.12 5.22
C ALA A 122 -11.81 -11.22 6.31
N GLY A 123 -10.54 -10.96 5.97
CA GLY A 123 -9.44 -10.93 6.94
C GLY A 123 -9.33 -9.62 7.72
N PHE A 124 -9.40 -8.49 7.01
CA PHE A 124 -9.16 -7.17 7.58
C PHE A 124 -10.29 -6.69 8.49
N LEU A 125 -11.57 -6.89 8.14
CA LEU A 125 -12.69 -6.37 8.95
C LEU A 125 -12.67 -6.92 10.38
N PRO A 126 -12.56 -8.25 10.63
CA PRO A 126 -12.45 -8.76 11.99
C PRO A 126 -11.25 -8.18 12.74
N THR A 127 -10.07 -8.14 12.11
CA THR A 127 -8.86 -7.58 12.71
C THR A 127 -9.03 -6.10 13.06
N ALA A 128 -9.57 -5.29 12.14
CA ALA A 128 -9.80 -3.87 12.35
C ALA A 128 -10.80 -3.61 13.48
N ILE A 129 -11.88 -4.40 13.58
CA ILE A 129 -12.84 -4.29 14.68
C ILE A 129 -12.16 -4.54 16.03
N LEU A 130 -11.31 -5.56 16.13
CA LEU A 130 -10.58 -5.87 17.35
C LEU A 130 -9.59 -4.75 17.72
N MET A 131 -8.85 -4.22 16.74
CA MET A 131 -7.91 -3.11 16.96
C MET A 131 -8.63 -1.83 17.39
N ILE A 132 -9.74 -1.48 16.74
CA ILE A 132 -10.52 -0.29 17.10
C ILE A 132 -11.09 -0.43 18.51
N ARG A 133 -11.63 -1.60 18.87
CA ARG A 133 -12.10 -1.85 20.24
C ARG A 133 -11.00 -1.63 21.25
N ALA A 134 -9.81 -2.17 21.00
CA ALA A 134 -8.64 -2.01 21.87
C ALA A 134 -8.11 -0.57 21.98
N ILE A 135 -8.45 0.31 21.04
CA ILE A 135 -8.12 1.75 21.13
C ILE A 135 -9.13 2.50 22.01
N LEU A 136 -10.39 2.05 22.02
CA LEU A 136 -11.50 2.73 22.71
C LEU A 136 -11.70 2.29 24.16
N THR A 137 -11.17 1.13 24.53
CA THR A 137 -11.17 0.59 25.91
C THR A 137 -9.88 0.92 26.63
#